data_AF-A0A5C7LKK3-F1
#
_entry.id   AF-A0A5C7LKK3-F1
#
_cell.length_a   1.000
_cell.length_b   1.000
_cell.length_c   1.000
_cell.angle_alpha   90.00
_cell.angle_beta   90.00
_cell.angle_gamma   90.00
#
_symmetry.space_group_name_H-M   'P 1'
#
loop_
_entity.id
_entity.type
_entity.pdbx_description
1 polymer ?
#
loop_
_entity_poly.entity_id
_entity_poly.type
_entity_poly.pdbx_seq_one_letter_code
_entity_poly.pdbx_strand_id
1 'polypeptide(L)'
;MNQNELNKILENHKLWLNDGYSGCRAILTDATLRYAILTGADLTDAILTDADLTDADLTDAILTNADLTDATFNNGTVFPKGFDPIVRGMKLAEGEEVEVAAGTAAAKTLREELSEVLAKHGFDLVSLAIQPSKKHTNQG
;
A
#
# COMPACT_ATOMS: atom_id res chain seq x y z
N MET A 1 -14.82 -2.38 6.89
CA MET A 1 -15.29 -2.65 8.28
C MET A 1 -14.58 -1.68 9.22
N ASN A 2 -15.16 -1.30 10.37
CA ASN A 2 -14.43 -0.45 11.34
C ASN A 2 -13.60 -1.28 12.34
N GLN A 3 -12.65 -0.64 13.04
CA GLN A 3 -11.75 -1.33 13.98
C GLN A 3 -12.51 -2.03 15.13
N ASN A 4 -13.62 -1.46 15.60
CA ASN A 4 -14.39 -2.09 16.69
C ASN A 4 -15.10 -3.38 16.24
N GLU A 5 -15.61 -3.41 15.01
CA GLU A 5 -16.17 -4.62 14.41
C GLU A 5 -15.09 -5.68 14.19
N LEU A 6 -13.93 -5.27 13.66
CA LEU A 6 -12.78 -6.14 13.46
C LEU A 6 -12.33 -6.76 14.80
N ASN A 7 -12.17 -5.95 15.85
CA ASN A 7 -11.77 -6.43 17.17
C ASN A 7 -12.73 -7.48 17.72
N LYS A 8 -14.05 -7.34 17.51
CA LYS A 8 -15.02 -8.37 17.92
C LYS A 8 -14.81 -9.70 17.20
N ILE A 9 -14.47 -9.65 15.91
CA ILE A 9 -14.13 -10.86 15.14
C ILE A 9 -12.86 -11.50 15.70
N LEU A 10 -11.82 -10.71 15.96
CA LEU A 10 -10.55 -11.21 16.51
C LEU A 10 -10.73 -11.83 17.91
N GLU A 11 -11.54 -11.24 18.78
CA GLU A 11 -11.85 -11.81 20.09
C GLU A 11 -12.61 -13.14 19.98
N ASN A 12 -13.60 -13.22 19.08
CA ASN A 12 -14.31 -14.48 18.83
C ASN A 12 -13.38 -15.53 18.21
N HIS A 13 -12.44 -15.12 17.37
CA HIS A 13 -11.44 -16.01 16.77
C HIS A 13 -10.47 -16.56 17.81
N LYS A 14 -10.04 -15.72 18.76
CA LYS A 14 -9.20 -16.15 19.88
C LYS A 14 -9.91 -17.16 20.76
N LEU A 15 -11.21 -16.99 21.05
CA LEU A 15 -12.00 -18.00 21.74
C LEU A 15 -12.02 -19.32 20.95
N TRP A 16 -12.16 -19.24 19.62
CA TRP A 16 -12.20 -20.42 18.76
C TRP A 16 -10.87 -21.15 18.73
N LEU A 17 -9.74 -20.44 18.74
CA LEU A 17 -8.41 -21.05 18.82
C LEU A 17 -8.16 -21.80 20.14
N ASN A 18 -8.83 -21.41 21.23
CA ASN A 18 -8.62 -22.03 22.53
C ASN A 18 -9.22 -23.44 22.63
N ASP A 19 -10.44 -23.64 22.13
CA ASP A 19 -11.17 -24.90 22.32
C ASP A 19 -11.92 -25.41 21.07
N GLY A 20 -12.01 -24.62 19.99
CA GLY A 20 -12.71 -24.97 18.75
C GLY A 20 -14.24 -24.87 18.80
N TYR A 21 -14.82 -24.61 19.97
CA TYR A 21 -16.26 -24.59 20.22
C TYR A 21 -16.78 -23.21 20.62
N SER A 22 -15.96 -22.40 21.28
CA SER A 22 -16.28 -21.06 21.75
C SER A 22 -15.93 -20.03 20.67
N GLY A 23 -16.85 -19.13 20.32
CA GLY A 23 -16.59 -18.11 19.29
C GLY A 23 -16.63 -18.67 17.87
N CYS A 24 -15.87 -18.05 16.96
CA CYS A 24 -15.84 -18.44 15.56
C CYS A 24 -14.50 -18.11 14.90
N ARG A 25 -14.05 -18.99 14.00
CA ARG A 25 -12.90 -18.73 13.10
C ARG A 25 -13.08 -17.39 12.40
N ALA A 26 -12.01 -16.60 12.30
CA ALA A 26 -12.05 -15.34 11.56
C ALA A 26 -12.25 -15.61 10.06
N ILE A 27 -13.42 -15.24 9.55
CA ILE A 27 -13.74 -15.27 8.12
C ILE A 27 -13.85 -13.81 7.66
N LEU A 28 -12.87 -13.39 6.88
CA LEU A 28 -12.64 -12.03 6.41
C LEU A 28 -12.50 -12.01 4.87
N THR A 29 -13.11 -12.98 4.18
CA THR A 29 -13.17 -13.01 2.72
C THR A 29 -13.78 -11.72 2.18
N ASP A 30 -13.15 -11.12 1.17
CA ASP A 30 -13.53 -9.82 0.57
C ASP A 30 -13.59 -8.63 1.57
N ALA A 31 -13.02 -8.78 2.77
CA ALA A 31 -13.13 -7.76 3.79
C ALA A 31 -12.28 -6.52 3.44
N THR A 32 -12.89 -5.34 3.52
CA THR A 32 -12.14 -4.08 3.50
C THR A 32 -11.49 -3.82 4.86
N LEU A 33 -10.17 -4.05 4.93
CA LEU A 33 -9.31 -3.91 6.12
C LEU A 33 -8.21 -2.83 5.90
N ARG A 34 -8.46 -1.88 4.99
CA ARG A 34 -7.54 -0.75 4.77
C ARG A 34 -7.23 -0.04 6.08
N TYR A 35 -5.95 0.25 6.33
CA TYR A 35 -5.48 0.91 7.56
C TYR A 35 -5.79 0.16 8.86
N ALA A 36 -6.15 -1.13 8.80
CA ALA A 36 -6.46 -1.90 10.01
C ALA A 36 -5.22 -2.08 10.89
N ILE A 37 -5.42 -1.97 12.21
CA ILE A 37 -4.41 -2.32 13.19
C ILE A 37 -4.62 -3.76 13.61
N LEU A 38 -3.72 -4.64 13.15
CA LEU A 38 -3.68 -6.08 13.40
C LEU A 38 -2.42 -6.49 14.18
N THR A 39 -1.75 -5.52 14.82
CA THR A 39 -0.51 -5.75 15.57
C THR A 39 -0.69 -6.83 16.62
N GLY A 40 0.11 -7.90 16.54
CA GLY A 40 0.07 -9.04 17.45
C GLY A 40 -1.20 -9.89 17.38
N ALA A 41 -2.07 -9.69 16.38
CA ALA A 41 -3.29 -10.49 16.23
C ALA A 41 -2.94 -11.95 15.91
N ASP A 42 -3.60 -12.89 16.60
CA ASP A 42 -3.55 -14.30 16.23
C ASP A 42 -4.61 -14.57 15.16
N LEU A 43 -4.16 -14.74 13.92
CA LEU A 43 -4.95 -15.06 12.74
C LEU A 43 -4.66 -16.50 12.30
N THR A 44 -4.29 -17.38 13.23
CA THR A 44 -4.02 -18.79 12.92
C THR A 44 -5.25 -19.44 12.30
N ASP A 45 -5.05 -20.08 11.15
CA ASP A 45 -6.11 -20.61 10.30
C ASP A 45 -7.12 -19.54 9.84
N ALA A 46 -6.96 -18.23 9.99
CA ALA A 46 -7.97 -17.28 9.49
C ALA A 46 -8.15 -17.36 7.94
N ILE A 47 -9.35 -17.02 7.44
CA ILE A 47 -9.61 -16.91 5.99
C ILE A 47 -9.69 -15.43 5.63
N LEU A 48 -8.75 -14.95 4.83
CA LEU A 48 -8.63 -13.56 4.36
C LEU A 48 -8.56 -13.49 2.83
N THR A 49 -9.07 -14.51 2.12
CA THR A 49 -9.08 -14.56 0.66
C THR A 49 -9.70 -13.29 0.08
N ASP A 50 -9.06 -12.68 -0.92
CA ASP A 50 -9.50 -11.43 -1.57
C ASP A 50 -9.66 -10.22 -0.61
N ALA A 51 -9.17 -10.29 0.63
CA ALA A 51 -9.25 -9.16 1.57
C ALA A 51 -8.35 -8.00 1.13
N ASP A 52 -8.79 -6.78 1.40
CA ASP A 52 -8.03 -5.57 1.13
C ASP A 52 -7.28 -5.12 2.40
N LEU A 53 -5.96 -5.37 2.43
CA LEU A 53 -5.04 -5.06 3.53
C LEU A 53 -4.12 -3.86 3.19
N THR A 54 -4.49 -2.99 2.25
CA THR A 54 -3.66 -1.82 1.92
C THR A 54 -3.46 -0.94 3.15
N ASP A 55 -2.22 -0.54 3.42
CA ASP A 55 -1.83 0.27 4.58
C ASP A 55 -2.15 -0.34 5.96
N ALA A 56 -2.47 -1.64 6.03
CA ALA A 56 -2.69 -2.33 7.31
C ALA A 56 -1.38 -2.62 8.05
N ASP A 57 -1.42 -2.60 9.38
CA ASP A 57 -0.28 -2.95 10.23
C ASP A 57 -0.48 -4.35 10.83
N LEU A 58 0.24 -5.34 10.30
CA LEU A 58 0.30 -6.72 10.79
C LEU A 58 1.58 -7.01 11.58
N THR A 59 2.24 -6.01 12.16
CA THR A 59 3.45 -6.20 12.98
C THR A 59 3.21 -7.27 14.06
N ASP A 60 4.10 -8.26 14.13
CA ASP A 60 4.03 -9.40 15.07
C ASP A 60 2.74 -10.25 15.01
N ALA A 61 1.89 -10.11 13.99
CA ALA A 61 0.72 -10.96 13.80
C ALA A 61 1.11 -12.42 13.50
N ILE A 62 0.29 -13.36 13.97
CA ILE A 62 0.47 -14.81 13.72
C ILE A 62 -0.40 -15.21 12.53
N LEU A 63 0.24 -15.54 11.40
CA LEU A 63 -0.41 -15.90 10.13
C LEU A 63 -0.21 -17.40 9.78
N THR A 64 -0.09 -18.25 10.80
CA THR A 64 0.08 -19.70 10.62
C THR A 64 -1.17 -20.26 9.95
N ASN A 65 -1.01 -20.93 8.79
CA ASN A 65 -2.11 -21.49 8.00
C ASN A 65 -3.23 -20.52 7.58
N ALA A 66 -3.05 -19.20 7.76
CA ALA A 66 -3.99 -18.22 7.27
C ALA A 66 -4.05 -18.30 5.74
N ASP A 67 -5.27 -18.30 5.18
CA ASP A 67 -5.48 -18.22 3.74
C ASP A 67 -5.54 -16.74 3.34
N LEU A 68 -4.47 -16.28 2.69
CA LEU A 68 -4.30 -14.91 2.20
C LEU A 68 -4.32 -14.88 0.66
N THR A 69 -4.81 -15.94 0.02
CA THR A 69 -4.85 -16.04 -1.43
C THR A 69 -5.59 -14.84 -2.00
N ASP A 70 -4.98 -14.17 -2.98
CA ASP A 70 -5.53 -13.03 -3.69
C ASP A 70 -5.83 -11.77 -2.83
N ALA A 71 -5.48 -11.79 -1.53
CA ALA A 71 -5.55 -10.62 -0.69
C ALA A 71 -4.61 -9.52 -1.22
N THR A 72 -5.05 -8.27 -1.13
CA THR A 72 -4.34 -7.11 -1.69
C THR A 72 -3.54 -6.37 -0.63
N PHE A 73 -2.31 -6.00 -0.93
CA PHE A 73 -1.44 -5.20 -0.05
C PHE A 73 -0.72 -4.11 -0.85
N ASN A 74 -0.16 -3.10 -0.19
CA ASN A 74 0.65 -2.06 -0.85
C ASN A 74 1.96 -1.82 -0.07
N ASN A 75 2.74 -0.82 -0.49
CA ASN A 75 3.98 -0.45 0.19
C ASN A 75 3.79 0.06 1.62
N GLY A 76 2.59 0.49 2.01
CA GLY A 76 2.27 0.90 3.37
C GLY A 76 1.86 -0.26 4.28
N THR A 77 1.51 -1.43 3.72
CA THR A 77 1.21 -2.62 4.50
C THR A 77 2.46 -3.13 5.21
N VAL A 78 2.38 -3.27 6.54
CA VAL A 78 3.48 -3.78 7.36
C VAL A 78 3.21 -5.25 7.70
N PHE A 79 4.17 -6.13 7.43
CA PHE A 79 4.05 -7.56 7.68
C PHE A 79 4.95 -8.03 8.84
N PRO A 80 4.65 -9.20 9.45
CA PRO A 80 5.56 -9.85 10.38
C PRO A 80 6.94 -10.10 9.76
N LYS A 81 7.98 -10.10 10.60
CA LYS A 81 9.35 -10.33 10.12
C LYS A 81 9.47 -11.68 9.40
N GLY A 82 10.05 -11.66 8.20
CA GLY A 82 10.27 -12.86 7.40
C GLY A 82 9.02 -13.37 6.67
N PHE A 83 7.92 -12.63 6.74
CA PHE A 83 6.74 -12.89 5.92
C PHE A 83 6.96 -12.37 4.50
N ASP A 84 6.72 -13.23 3.51
CA ASP A 84 6.76 -12.87 2.09
C ASP A 84 5.32 -12.92 1.54
N PRO A 85 4.69 -11.76 1.27
CA PRO A 85 3.31 -11.71 0.80
C PRO A 85 3.14 -12.30 -0.61
N ILE A 86 4.15 -12.15 -1.47
CA ILE A 86 4.07 -12.66 -2.86
C ILE A 86 4.09 -14.19 -2.85
N VAL A 87 4.96 -14.81 -2.04
CA VAL A 87 4.99 -16.27 -1.89
C VAL A 87 3.70 -16.82 -1.29
N ARG A 88 2.99 -16.01 -0.51
CA ARG A 88 1.69 -16.36 0.09
C ARG A 88 0.49 -16.15 -0.85
N GLY A 89 0.74 -15.81 -2.12
CA GLY A 89 -0.32 -15.65 -3.12
C GLY A 89 -1.07 -14.33 -3.02
N MET A 90 -0.53 -13.35 -2.30
CA MET A 90 -1.11 -12.02 -2.22
C MET A 90 -0.78 -11.19 -3.46
N LYS A 91 -1.63 -10.22 -3.76
CA LYS A 91 -1.49 -9.29 -4.89
C LYS A 91 -1.01 -7.94 -4.39
N LEU A 92 0.02 -7.39 -5.03
CA LEU A 92 0.36 -5.99 -4.84
C LEU A 92 -0.75 -5.15 -5.48
N ALA A 93 -1.32 -4.22 -4.74
CA ALA A 93 -2.22 -3.21 -5.27
C ALA A 93 -1.46 -2.42 -6.33
N GLU A 94 -1.77 -2.65 -7.61
CA GLU A 94 -1.38 -1.70 -8.64
C GLU A 94 -2.12 -0.40 -8.32
N GLY A 95 -1.37 0.70 -8.27
CA GLY A 95 -1.92 1.98 -7.81
C GLY A 95 -3.25 2.24 -8.51
N GLU A 96 -4.32 2.42 -7.72
CA GLU A 96 -5.45 3.17 -8.21
C GLU A 96 -4.85 4.45 -8.80
N GLU A 97 -5.03 4.67 -10.11
CA GLU A 97 -4.90 6.01 -10.66
C GLU A 97 -5.62 6.90 -9.67
N VAL A 98 -4.86 7.78 -9.02
CA VAL A 98 -5.42 8.77 -8.12
C VAL A 98 -6.42 9.53 -9.00
N GLU A 99 -7.70 9.22 -8.86
CA GLU A 99 -8.76 10.04 -9.40
C GLU A 99 -8.65 11.31 -8.57
N VAL A 100 -7.86 12.26 -9.07
CA VAL A 100 -7.61 13.55 -8.44
C VAL A 100 -8.95 14.26 -8.43
N ALA A 101 -9.70 14.05 -7.36
CA ALA A 101 -10.86 14.85 -7.01
C ALA A 101 -10.39 16.30 -7.06
N ALA A 102 -11.01 17.05 -7.97
CA ALA A 102 -10.72 18.44 -8.22
C ALA A 102 -10.67 19.22 -6.89
N GLY A 103 -9.49 19.72 -6.54
CA GLY A 103 -9.33 20.73 -5.50
C GLY A 103 -8.54 20.28 -4.28
N THR A 104 -7.21 20.25 -4.40
CA THR A 104 -6.31 20.81 -3.38
C THR A 104 -4.96 21.14 -4.01
N ALA A 105 -4.32 22.18 -3.48
CA ALA A 105 -3.34 23.01 -4.16
C ALA A 105 -2.01 22.31 -4.50
N ALA A 106 -1.58 22.53 -5.74
CA ALA A 106 -0.20 22.73 -6.21
C ALA A 106 0.91 21.90 -5.55
N ALA A 107 1.07 20.65 -5.99
CA ALA A 107 2.43 20.12 -6.14
C ALA A 107 3.09 20.91 -7.28
N LYS A 108 3.99 21.83 -6.92
CA LYS A 108 4.74 22.65 -7.87
C LYS A 108 5.40 21.72 -8.88
N THR A 109 5.23 21.96 -10.17
CA THR A 109 5.83 21.05 -11.18
C THR A 109 7.35 21.12 -11.05
N LEU A 110 8.10 20.04 -11.32
CA LEU A 110 9.58 20.04 -11.29
C LEU A 110 10.19 21.25 -12.04
N ARG A 111 9.55 21.68 -13.13
CA ARG A 111 9.93 22.88 -13.90
C ARG A 111 9.88 24.16 -13.05
N GLU A 112 8.86 24.30 -12.23
CA GLU A 112 8.64 25.47 -11.39
C GLU A 112 9.55 25.47 -10.16
N GLU A 113 9.81 24.30 -9.56
CA GLU A 113 10.79 24.16 -8.47
C GLU A 113 12.20 24.49 -8.96
N LEU A 114 12.58 23.93 -10.11
CA LEU A 114 13.87 24.19 -10.74
C LEU A 114 14.03 25.67 -11.13
N SER A 115 12.94 26.32 -11.59
CA SER A 115 12.94 27.75 -11.91
C SER A 115 13.27 28.63 -10.71
N GLU A 116 12.75 28.28 -9.52
CA GLU A 116 12.97 29.06 -8.31
C GLU A 116 14.38 28.87 -7.75
N VAL A 117 14.91 27.64 -7.80
CA VAL A 117 16.28 27.36 -7.38
C VAL A 117 17.27 28.13 -8.25
N LEU A 118 17.04 28.17 -9.56
CA LEU A 118 17.91 28.87 -10.50
C LEU A 118 17.82 30.39 -10.32
N ALA A 119 16.62 30.94 -10.13
CA ALA A 119 16.43 32.38 -9.89
C ALA A 119 17.17 32.86 -8.64
N LYS A 120 17.21 32.06 -7.57
CA LYS A 120 17.98 32.38 -6.34
C LYS A 120 19.49 32.46 -6.57
N HIS A 121 19.99 31.80 -7.60
CA HIS A 121 21.42 31.74 -7.92
C HIS A 121 21.77 32.55 -9.19
N GLY A 122 20.83 33.35 -9.71
CA GLY A 122 21.04 34.22 -10.86
C GLY A 122 21.05 33.49 -12.21
N PHE A 123 20.49 32.28 -12.28
CA PHE A 123 20.37 31.50 -13.50
C PHE A 123 18.92 31.50 -14.02
N ASP A 124 18.75 31.49 -15.33
CA ASP A 124 17.44 31.41 -16.00
C ASP A 124 17.32 30.09 -16.78
N LEU A 125 16.19 29.40 -16.62
CA LEU A 125 15.87 28.16 -17.32
C LEU A 125 15.86 28.32 -18.85
N VAL A 126 15.49 29.49 -19.37
CA VAL A 126 15.46 29.75 -20.81
C VAL A 126 16.87 29.70 -21.42
N SER A 127 17.90 30.00 -20.61
CA SER A 127 19.30 30.00 -21.04
C SER A 127 19.94 28.60 -21.01
N LEU A 128 19.34 27.63 -20.31
CA LEU A 128 19.82 26.25 -20.19
C LEU A 128 19.28 25.32 -21.31
N ALA A 129 18.30 25.79 -22.09
CA ALA A 129 17.81 25.08 -23.27
C ALA A 129 18.86 25.16 -24.38
N ILE A 130 19.78 24.19 -24.39
CA ILE A 130 20.79 24.01 -25.43
C ILE A 130 20.08 24.03 -26.81
N GLN A 131 20.54 24.94 -27.66
CA GLN A 131 20.07 25.13 -29.03
C GLN A 131 20.16 23.84 -29.85
N PRO A 132 19.22 23.58 -30.78
CA PRO A 132 19.31 22.43 -31.66
C PRO A 132 20.63 22.47 -32.43
N SER A 133 21.46 21.43 -32.24
CA SER A 133 22.67 21.18 -33.03
C SER A 133 22.31 21.21 -34.51
N LYS A 134 22.73 22.25 -35.23
CA LYS A 134 22.72 22.27 -36.70
C LYS A 134 23.61 21.12 -37.17
N LYS A 135 23.00 20.00 -37.57
CA LYS A 135 23.70 19.03 -38.42
C LYS A 135 24.03 19.75 -39.72
N HIS A 136 25.31 20.00 -39.93
CA HIS A 136 25.84 20.43 -41.22
C HIS A 136 25.34 19.45 -42.31
N THR A 137 24.59 19.97 -43.26
CA THR A 137 24.39 19.34 -44.56
C THR A 137 25.74 19.36 -45.27
N ASN A 138 26.39 18.21 -45.42
CA ASN A 138 27.50 18.09 -46.35
C ASN A 138 26.92 17.73 -47.73
N GLN A 139 26.88 18.73 -48.61
CA GLN A 139 26.91 18.53 -50.06
C GLN A 139 28.38 18.50 -50.49
N GLY A 140 28.74 17.58 -51.37
CA GLY A 140 30.08 17.44 -51.95
C GLY A 140 30.40 15.99 -52.26
#